data_AF-A0A914ZET1-F1
#
_entry.id   AF-A0A914ZET1-F1
#
_cell.length_a   1.000
_cell.length_b   1.000
_cell.length_c   1.000
_cell.angle_alpha   90.00
_cell.angle_beta   90.00
_cell.angle_gamma   90.00
#
_symmetry.space_group_name_H-M   'P 1'
#
loop_
_entity.id
_entity.type
_entity.pdbx_description
1 polymer ?
#
loop_
_entity_poly.entity_id
_entity_poly.type
_entity_poly.pdbx_seq_one_letter_code
_entity_poly.pdbx_strand_id
1 'polypeptide(L)'
;MPVRWLSPETLKKGEFSTKSDVWAFGVLIWEIFMYCKNDPFPGLTNQEARAKIVSEKEPMTAPEGTPPMVANVMKMCFTQDSSKRPDFEILLRLLSPKETPPTKDD
;
A
#
# COMPACT_ATOMS: atom_id res chain seq x y z
N MET A 1 -16.23 3.47 6.97
CA MET A 1 -14.78 3.23 6.96
C MET A 1 -14.32 3.01 5.52
N PRO A 2 -13.16 3.54 5.11
CA PRO A 2 -12.63 3.40 3.75
C PRO A 2 -12.02 2.01 3.53
N VAL A 3 -12.85 0.95 3.53
CA VAL A 3 -12.45 -0.48 3.58
C VAL A 3 -11.29 -0.84 2.64
N ARG A 4 -11.27 -0.28 1.43
CA ARG A 4 -10.31 -0.61 0.36
C ARG A 4 -8.90 -0.07 0.60
N TRP A 5 -8.74 0.90 1.51
CA TRP A 5 -7.45 1.48 1.88
C TRP A 5 -6.89 0.87 3.17
N LEU A 6 -7.72 0.15 3.92
CA LEU A 6 -7.32 -0.37 5.23
C LEU A 6 -6.45 -1.62 5.08
N SER A 7 -5.45 -1.72 5.95
CA SER A 7 -4.55 -2.87 6.01
C SER A 7 -5.24 -4.10 6.62
N PRO A 8 -4.67 -5.31 6.45
CA PRO A 8 -5.23 -6.53 7.01
C PRO A 8 -5.40 -6.48 8.52
N GLU A 9 -4.41 -5.95 9.25
CA GLU A 9 -4.47 -5.81 10.71
C GLU A 9 -5.55 -4.82 11.16
N THR A 10 -5.75 -3.71 10.43
CA THR A 10 -6.84 -2.78 10.70
C THR A 10 -8.20 -3.42 10.45
N LEU A 11 -8.36 -4.18 9.36
CA LEU A 11 -9.63 -4.85 9.03
C LEU A 11 -9.98 -6.03 9.93
N LYS A 12 -8.97 -6.70 10.52
CA LYS A 12 -9.14 -7.85 11.41
C LYS A 12 -9.31 -7.42 12.88
N LYS A 13 -8.53 -6.45 13.33
CA LYS A 13 -8.38 -6.10 14.76
C LYS A 13 -8.65 -4.64 15.10
N GLY A 14 -8.79 -3.77 14.09
CA GLY A 14 -8.91 -2.32 14.33
C GLY A 14 -7.60 -1.65 14.75
N GLU A 15 -6.46 -2.30 14.51
CA GLU A 15 -5.13 -1.76 14.85
C GLU A 15 -4.68 -0.76 13.77
N PHE A 16 -4.27 0.44 14.19
CA PHE A 16 -3.72 1.50 13.34
C PHE A 16 -2.30 1.82 13.78
N SER A 17 -1.40 2.02 12.82
CA SER A 17 0.01 2.33 13.06
C SER A 17 0.67 2.92 11.80
N THR A 18 1.90 3.38 11.91
CA THR A 18 2.71 3.75 10.73
C THR A 18 2.79 2.61 9.71
N LYS A 19 2.73 1.34 10.13
CA LYS A 19 2.71 0.21 9.20
C LYS A 19 1.40 0.13 8.42
N SER A 20 0.24 0.41 9.04
CA SER A 20 -1.02 0.48 8.29
C SER A 20 -1.01 1.65 7.28
N ASP A 21 -0.32 2.74 7.60
CA ASP A 21 -0.14 3.86 6.66
C ASP A 21 0.74 3.46 5.46
N VAL A 22 1.79 2.65 5.67
CA VAL A 22 2.60 2.07 4.58
C VAL A 22 1.75 1.21 3.63
N TRP A 23 0.76 0.48 4.16
CA TRP A 23 -0.19 -0.25 3.31
C TRP A 23 -1.05 0.70 2.48
N ALA A 24 -1.63 1.72 3.11
CA ALA A 24 -2.43 2.73 2.43
C ALA A 24 -1.62 3.47 1.35
N PHE A 25 -0.31 3.68 1.57
CA PHE A 25 0.60 4.21 0.57
C PHE A 25 0.74 3.31 -0.66
N GLY A 26 0.73 1.98 -0.50
CA GLY A 26 0.67 1.04 -1.62
C GLY A 26 -0.61 1.18 -2.45
N VAL A 27 -1.74 1.43 -1.77
CA VAL A 27 -3.02 1.73 -2.45
C VAL A 27 -2.93 3.05 -3.21
N LEU A 28 -2.34 4.09 -2.60
CA LEU A 28 -2.11 5.38 -3.24
C LEU A 28 -1.23 5.27 -4.50
N ILE A 29 -0.16 4.47 -4.46
CA ILE A 29 0.67 4.21 -5.65
C ILE A 29 -0.20 3.64 -6.77
N TRP A 30 -1.04 2.65 -6.48
CA TRP A 30 -1.94 2.09 -7.50
C TRP A 30 -2.88 3.15 -8.07
N GLU A 31 -3.45 4.01 -7.23
CA GLU A 31 -4.34 5.10 -7.67
C GLU A 31 -3.63 6.07 -8.62
N ILE A 32 -2.40 6.47 -8.29
CA ILE A 32 -1.55 7.33 -9.13
C ILE A 32 -1.37 6.72 -10.52
N PHE A 33 -0.99 5.44 -10.61
CA PHE A 33 -0.75 4.76 -11.89
C PHE A 33 -2.04 4.37 -12.63
N MET A 34 -3.17 4.31 -11.94
CA MET A 34 -4.50 4.21 -12.56
C MET A 34 -5.08 5.56 -12.97
N TYR A 35 -4.33 6.66 -12.79
CA TYR A 35 -4.78 8.02 -13.04
C TYR A 35 -6.08 8.36 -12.31
N CYS A 36 -6.29 7.77 -11.13
CA CYS A 36 -7.50 7.88 -10.32
C CYS A 36 -8.81 7.60 -11.09
N LYS A 37 -8.74 6.80 -12.18
CA LYS A 37 -9.92 6.52 -13.03
C LYS A 37 -10.92 5.59 -12.37
N ASN A 38 -10.48 4.79 -11.43
CA ASN A 38 -11.30 3.81 -10.71
C ASN A 38 -10.88 3.79 -9.24
N ASP A 39 -11.81 3.44 -8.37
CA ASP A 39 -11.48 3.08 -7.00
C ASP A 39 -10.58 1.84 -6.96
N PRO A 40 -9.71 1.69 -5.94
CA PRO A 40 -8.95 0.47 -5.71
C PRO A 40 -9.82 -0.78 -5.74
N PHE A 41 -9.28 -1.92 -6.18
CA PHE A 41 -10.06 -3.16 -6.35
C PHE A 41 -11.27 -2.98 -7.30
N PRO A 42 -11.04 -2.58 -8.56
CA PRO A 42 -12.11 -2.26 -9.50
C PRO A 42 -13.04 -3.46 -9.72
N GLY A 43 -14.34 -3.19 -9.74
CA GLY A 43 -15.38 -4.22 -9.92
C GLY A 43 -15.70 -5.06 -8.68
N LEU A 44 -14.98 -4.91 -7.57
CA LEU A 44 -15.29 -5.62 -6.32
C LEU A 44 -16.18 -4.77 -5.41
N THR A 45 -17.08 -5.43 -4.68
CA THR A 45 -17.76 -4.84 -3.53
C THR A 45 -16.79 -4.65 -2.36
N ASN A 46 -17.16 -3.85 -1.35
CA ASN A 46 -16.33 -3.71 -0.15
C ASN A 46 -16.14 -5.03 0.62
N GLN A 47 -17.11 -5.94 0.56
CA GLN A 47 -17.00 -7.26 1.20
C GLN A 47 -15.99 -8.15 0.47
N GLU A 48 -16.02 -8.16 -0.85
CA GLU A 48 -15.06 -8.91 -1.69
C GLU A 48 -13.65 -8.33 -1.59
N ALA A 49 -13.52 -6.99 -1.62
CA ALA A 49 -12.25 -6.31 -1.42
C ALA A 49 -11.67 -6.65 -0.04
N ARG A 50 -12.48 -6.59 1.03
CA ARG A 50 -12.07 -7.01 2.38
C ARG A 50 -11.58 -8.45 2.38
N ALA A 51 -12.34 -9.38 1.79
CA ALA A 51 -11.97 -10.79 1.73
C ALA A 51 -10.62 -11.00 1.01
N LYS A 52 -10.38 -10.26 -0.07
CA LYS A 52 -9.10 -10.29 -0.79
C LYS A 52 -7.95 -9.69 0.01
N ILE A 53 -8.14 -8.55 0.66
CA ILE A 53 -7.12 -7.88 1.49
C ILE A 53 -6.66 -8.79 2.63
N VAL A 54 -7.59 -9.44 3.33
CA VAL A 54 -7.29 -10.30 4.47
C VAL A 54 -6.79 -11.69 4.09
N SER A 55 -6.85 -12.04 2.80
CA SER A 55 -6.25 -13.26 2.26
C SER A 55 -4.74 -13.13 2.27
N GLU A 56 -4.01 -14.21 2.54
CA GLU A 56 -2.53 -14.20 2.58
C GLU A 56 -1.88 -14.02 1.20
N LYS A 57 -2.66 -13.64 0.18
CA LYS A 57 -2.22 -13.40 -1.19
C LYS A 57 -1.98 -11.91 -1.41
N GLU A 58 -1.25 -11.61 -2.47
CA GLU A 58 -1.10 -10.24 -2.95
C GLU A 58 -2.48 -9.68 -3.32
N PRO A 59 -2.90 -8.55 -2.72
CA PRO A 59 -4.27 -8.05 -2.85
C PRO A 59 -4.50 -7.38 -4.21
N MET A 60 -3.46 -6.85 -4.85
CA MET A 60 -3.59 -6.07 -6.07
C MET A 60 -2.26 -6.01 -6.82
N THR A 61 -2.32 -6.09 -8.15
CA THR A 61 -1.15 -5.98 -9.02
C THR A 61 -0.95 -4.52 -9.47
N ALA A 62 0.30 -4.14 -9.75
CA ALA A 62 0.59 -2.82 -10.30
C ALA A 62 -0.08 -2.61 -11.67
N PRO A 63 -0.61 -1.41 -11.97
CA PRO A 63 -1.17 -1.08 -13.27
C PRO A 63 -0.12 -1.14 -14.40
N GLU A 64 -0.59 -1.28 -15.63
CA GLU A 64 0.27 -1.19 -16.81
C GLU A 64 0.98 0.17 -16.89
N GLY A 65 2.25 0.16 -17.30
CA GLY A 65 3.07 1.37 -17.37
C GLY A 65 3.70 1.79 -16.04
N THR A 66 3.43 1.10 -14.93
CA THR A 66 4.12 1.33 -13.66
C THR A 66 5.60 0.95 -13.78
N PRO A 67 6.56 1.86 -13.49
CA PRO A 67 7.98 1.54 -13.53
C PRO A 67 8.31 0.35 -12.60
N PRO A 68 9.22 -0.57 -12.99
CA PRO A 68 9.49 -1.78 -12.22
C PRO A 68 9.87 -1.54 -10.76
N MET A 69 10.64 -0.50 -10.48
CA MET A 69 11.01 -0.12 -9.11
C MET A 69 9.78 0.26 -8.27
N VAL A 70 8.87 1.04 -8.86
CA VAL A 70 7.66 1.51 -8.17
C VAL A 70 6.67 0.36 -7.96
N ALA A 71 6.55 -0.55 -8.93
CA ALA A 71 5.76 -1.77 -8.79
C ALA A 71 6.31 -2.66 -7.66
N ASN A 72 7.63 -2.78 -7.54
CA ASN A 72 8.26 -3.52 -6.44
C ASN A 72 7.98 -2.87 -5.08
N VAL A 73 8.10 -1.54 -4.97
CA VAL A 73 7.76 -0.80 -3.74
C VAL A 73 6.29 -0.99 -3.37
N MET A 74 5.37 -0.87 -4.33
CA MET A 74 3.94 -1.13 -4.12
C MET A 74 3.68 -2.55 -3.60
N LYS A 75 4.36 -3.55 -4.16
CA LYS A 75 4.28 -4.94 -3.68
C LYS A 75 4.78 -5.07 -2.24
N MET A 76 5.88 -4.40 -1.88
CA MET A 76 6.41 -4.39 -0.52
C MET A 76 5.41 -3.76 0.48
N CYS A 77 4.69 -2.70 0.09
CA CYS A 77 3.61 -2.13 0.90
C CYS A 77 2.52 -3.15 1.25
N PHE A 78 2.23 -4.09 0.34
CA PHE A 78 1.24 -5.15 0.52
C PHE A 78 1.77 -6.40 1.24
N THR A 79 2.88 -6.28 1.96
CA THR A 79 3.31 -7.32 2.90
C THR A 79 2.25 -7.52 3.99
N GLN A 80 1.72 -8.74 4.08
CA GLN A 80 0.60 -9.10 4.95
C GLN A 80 0.95 -9.00 6.44
N ASP A 81 2.14 -9.46 6.83
CA ASP A 81 2.67 -9.32 8.18
C ASP A 81 3.20 -7.91 8.39
N SER A 82 2.52 -7.11 9.22
CA SER A 82 2.89 -5.71 9.47
C SER A 82 4.29 -5.56 10.07
N SER A 83 4.81 -6.57 10.77
CA SER A 83 6.17 -6.55 11.33
C SER A 83 7.26 -6.70 10.25
N LYS A 84 6.90 -7.33 9.12
CA LYS A 84 7.79 -7.54 7.96
C LYS A 84 7.62 -6.49 6.87
N ARG A 85 6.52 -5.73 6.91
CA ARG A 85 6.29 -4.60 6.00
C ARG A 85 7.38 -3.55 6.22
N PRO A 86 8.00 -2.98 5.17
CA PRO A 86 9.03 -1.95 5.34
C PRO A 86 8.47 -0.70 6.03
N ASP A 87 9.35 0.15 6.54
CA ASP A 87 8.99 1.52 6.92
C ASP A 87 9.15 2.48 5.73
N PHE A 88 8.68 3.71 5.91
CA PHE A 88 8.81 4.74 4.89
C PHE A 88 10.27 5.11 4.58
N GLU A 89 11.20 4.93 5.52
CA GLU A 89 12.61 5.21 5.27
C GLU A 89 13.18 4.26 4.21
N ILE A 90 12.92 2.96 4.33
CA ILE A 90 13.30 1.97 3.31
C ILE A 90 12.64 2.29 1.98
N LEU A 91 11.35 2.65 1.97
CA LEU A 91 10.63 2.98 0.73
C LEU A 91 11.21 4.23 0.05
N LEU A 92 11.54 5.27 0.82
CA LEU A 92 12.17 6.49 0.32
C LEU A 92 13.53 6.17 -0.32
N ARG A 93 14.36 5.35 0.34
CA ARG A 93 15.66 4.95 -0.21
C ARG A 93 15.56 4.20 -1.53
N LEU A 94 14.47 3.44 -1.75
CA LEU A 94 14.23 2.74 -3.02
C LEU A 94 13.70 3.68 -4.11
N LEU A 95 12.78 4.57 -3.76
CA LEU A 95 12.12 5.48 -4.72
C LEU A 95 13.01 6.68 -5.09
N SER A 96 13.75 7.21 -4.12
CA SER A 96 14.56 8.42 -4.24
C SER A 96 15.88 8.27 -3.46
N PRO A 97 16.82 7.43 -3.94
CA PRO A 97 18.05 7.11 -3.20
C PRO A 97 18.92 8.32 -2.84
N LYS A 98 18.80 9.41 -3.61
CA LYS A 98 19.57 10.65 -3.45
C LYS A 98 18.91 11.66 -2.51
N GLU A 99 17.66 11.43 -2.12
CA GLU A 99 16.92 12.33 -1.25
C GLU A 99 17.23 12.03 0.22
N THR A 100 17.41 13.09 0.99
CA THR A 100 17.58 13.01 2.43
C THR A 100 16.21 12.98 3.09
N PRO A 101 15.95 12.05 4.04
CA PRO A 101 14.72 12.07 4.82
C PRO A 101 14.54 13.43 5.51
N PRO A 102 13.31 13.94 5.63
CA PRO A 102 13.05 15.14 6.40
C PRO A 102 13.51 14.95 7.85
N THR A 103 14.11 16.00 8.39
CA THR A 103 14.47 16.10 9.80
C THR A 103 13.25 16.50 10.61
N LYS A 104 13.30 16.32 11.94
CA LYS A 104 12.17 16.68 12.82
C LYS A 104 11.88 18.20 12.85
N ASP A 105 12.78 19.00 12.31
CA ASP A 105 12.74 20.45 12.32
C ASP A 105 12.27 21.05 10.98
N ASP A 106 11.99 20.20 9.97
CA ASP A 106 11.38 20.58 8.67
C ASP A 106 9.84 20.66 8.75
#